data_AF-A0A4S2HJ30-F1
#
_entry.id   AF-A0A4S2HJ30-F1
#
_cell.length_a   1.000
_cell.length_b   1.000
_cell.length_c   1.000
_cell.angle_alpha   90.00
_cell.angle_beta   90.00
_cell.angle_gamma   90.00
#
_symmetry.space_group_name_H-M   'P 1'
#
loop_
_entity.id
_entity.type
_entity.pdbx_description
1 polymer ?
#
loop_
_entity_poly.entity_id
_entity_poly.type
_entity_poly.pdbx_seq_one_letter_code
_entity_poly.pdbx_strand_id
1 'polypeptide(L)'
;MSTLQNQITQSLEGLSDDSLRFILDMIQRFVMPAESKSMSINYDDVIGEKKRRIGSMKGQKFIADGHNIDECNDEIARWFGVDD
;
A
#
# COMPACT_ATOMS: atom_id res chain seq x y z
N MET A 1 5.02 -29.96 0.62
CA MET A 1 5.09 -28.79 -0.27
C MET A 1 4.10 -28.98 -1.40
N SER A 2 3.51 -27.88 -1.89
CA SER A 2 2.67 -27.90 -3.09
C SER A 2 3.51 -28.28 -4.32
N THR A 3 2.91 -28.94 -5.32
CA THR A 3 3.56 -29.25 -6.61
C THR A 3 4.17 -28.00 -7.26
N LEU A 4 3.49 -26.86 -7.15
CA LEU A 4 3.97 -25.56 -7.64
C LEU A 4 5.19 -25.05 -6.86
N GLN A 5 5.22 -25.23 -5.54
CA GLN A 5 6.36 -24.80 -4.72
C GLN A 5 7.64 -25.55 -5.11
N ASN A 6 7.54 -26.87 -5.33
CA ASN A 6 8.69 -27.67 -5.76
C ASN A 6 9.21 -27.23 -7.15
N GLN A 7 8.31 -26.90 -8.08
CA GLN A 7 8.69 -26.39 -9.40
C GLN A 7 9.38 -25.03 -9.32
N ILE A 8 8.90 -24.13 -8.45
CA ILE A 8 9.54 -22.84 -8.20
C ILE A 8 10.95 -23.05 -7.63
N THR A 9 11.10 -23.88 -6.59
CA THR A 9 12.41 -24.15 -5.98
C THR A 9 13.40 -24.73 -7.00
N GLN A 10 12.96 -25.70 -7.83
CA GLN A 10 13.79 -26.26 -8.90
C GLN A 10 14.16 -25.23 -9.99
N SER A 11 13.27 -24.27 -10.26
CA SER A 11 13.54 -23.21 -11.25
C SER A 11 14.49 -22.13 -10.71
N LEU A 12 14.59 -21.98 -9.39
CA LEU A 12 15.51 -21.05 -8.74
C LEU A 12 16.90 -21.68 -8.48
N GLU A 13 16.99 -23.01 -8.39
CA GLU A 13 18.26 -23.71 -8.25
C GLU A 13 19.15 -23.50 -9.48
N GLY A 14 20.34 -22.95 -9.27
CA GLY A 14 21.33 -22.70 -10.34
C GLY A 14 21.32 -21.29 -10.92
N LEU A 15 20.42 -20.40 -10.47
CA LEU A 15 20.46 -18.99 -10.83
C LEU A 15 21.57 -18.25 -10.05
N SER A 16 22.16 -17.23 -10.68
CA SER A 16 23.11 -16.33 -10.01
C SER A 16 22.38 -15.41 -9.02
N ASP A 17 23.12 -14.89 -8.02
CA ASP A 17 22.56 -13.98 -7.01
C ASP A 17 21.92 -12.74 -7.62
N ASP A 18 22.49 -12.19 -8.70
CA ASP A 18 21.93 -11.05 -9.44
C ASP A 18 20.58 -11.39 -10.10
N SER A 19 20.44 -12.61 -10.62
CA SER A 19 19.20 -13.08 -11.24
C SER A 19 18.11 -13.30 -10.18
N LEU A 20 18.49 -13.85 -9.02
CA LEU A 20 17.59 -14.03 -7.88
C LEU A 20 17.11 -12.68 -7.32
N ARG A 21 18.00 -11.69 -7.22
CA ARG A 21 17.64 -10.32 -6.82
C ARG A 21 16.68 -9.66 -7.79
N PHE A 22 16.90 -9.82 -9.09
CA PHE A 22 15.99 -9.29 -10.12
C PHE A 22 14.59 -9.91 -10.02
N ILE A 23 14.49 -11.24 -9.88
CA ILE A 23 13.20 -11.93 -9.73
C ILE A 23 12.50 -11.47 -8.44
N LEU A 24 13.24 -11.33 -7.34
CA LEU A 24 12.69 -10.82 -6.08
C LEU A 24 12.13 -9.40 -6.22
N ASP A 25 12.83 -8.52 -6.93
CA ASP A 25 12.38 -7.14 -7.21
C ASP A 25 11.09 -7.13 -8.06
N MET A 26 10.99 -8.00 -9.06
CA MET A 26 9.78 -8.16 -9.88
C MET A 26 8.59 -8.64 -9.05
N ILE A 27 8.78 -9.65 -8.20
CA ILE A 27 7.73 -10.15 -7.31
C ILE A 27 7.27 -9.05 -6.35
N GLN A 28 8.21 -8.30 -5.77
CA GLN A 28 7.89 -7.21 -4.85
C GLN A 28 7.18 -6.03 -5.55
N ARG A 29 7.51 -5.74 -6.82
CA ARG A 29 6.90 -4.62 -7.54
C ARG A 29 5.50 -4.94 -8.09
N PHE A 30 5.30 -6.17 -8.56
CA PHE A 30 4.09 -6.52 -9.33
C PHE A 30 3.15 -7.50 -8.62
N VAL A 31 3.69 -8.42 -7.82
CA VAL A 31 2.88 -9.45 -7.12
C VAL A 31 2.50 -8.98 -5.72
N MET A 32 3.34 -8.14 -5.09
CA MET A 32 3.07 -7.55 -3.78
C MET A 32 3.04 -6.01 -3.86
N PRO A 33 1.97 -5.38 -4.42
CA PRO A 33 1.84 -3.94 -4.42
C PRO A 33 2.03 -3.38 -3.00
N ALA A 34 2.75 -2.26 -2.91
CA ALA A 34 3.32 -1.68 -1.69
C ALA A 34 2.32 -1.30 -0.57
N GLU A 35 1.02 -1.54 -0.74
CA GLU A 35 0.01 -1.39 0.32
C GLU A 35 0.16 -2.45 1.43
N SER A 36 0.95 -3.50 1.21
CA SER A 36 1.24 -4.54 2.21
C SER A 36 2.64 -4.46 2.86
N LYS A 37 3.49 -3.51 2.44
CA LYS A 37 4.84 -3.34 3.01
C LYS A 37 4.95 -1.99 3.70
N SER A 38 4.61 -1.98 4.98
CA SER A 38 5.23 -1.08 5.93
C SER A 38 6.74 -1.11 5.72
N MET A 39 7.29 0.03 5.33
CA MET A 39 8.70 0.30 5.14
C MET A 39 9.54 -0.28 6.28
N SER A 40 10.35 -1.29 5.99
CA SER A 40 11.71 -1.38 6.54
C SER A 40 12.59 -1.34 5.29
N ILE A 41 13.50 -0.40 5.14
CA ILE A 41 14.67 -0.27 6.01
C ILE A 41 15.18 1.17 6.01
N ASN A 42 15.20 1.79 7.19
CA ASN A 42 16.26 2.70 7.60
C ASN A 42 16.45 2.48 9.11
N TYR A 43 17.49 1.73 9.49
CA TYR A 43 17.61 1.14 10.83
C TYR A 43 17.92 2.17 11.94
N ASP A 44 18.16 3.43 11.61
CA ASP A 44 18.59 4.47 12.57
C ASP A 44 17.49 5.51 12.88
N ASP A 45 16.43 5.61 12.07
CA ASP A 45 15.52 6.79 12.09
C ASP A 45 14.12 6.52 12.70
N VAL A 46 13.84 5.29 13.16
CA VAL A 46 12.46 4.85 13.53
C VAL A 46 12.22 4.79 15.05
N ILE A 47 13.21 5.07 15.90
CA ILE A 47 13.08 5.03 17.37
C ILE A 47 12.53 6.35 17.93
N GLY A 48 11.43 6.88 17.37
CA GLY A 48 10.96 8.21 17.79
C GLY A 48 9.46 8.42 17.82
N GLU A 49 8.71 7.99 16.80
CA GLU A 49 7.35 8.52 16.64
C GLU A 49 6.28 7.44 16.64
N LYS A 50 5.43 7.53 17.66
CA LYS A 50 4.18 6.77 17.85
C LYS A 50 3.47 6.56 16.52
N LYS A 51 3.17 5.31 16.18
CA LYS A 51 2.35 4.90 15.02
C LYS A 51 1.04 5.71 15.00
N ARG A 52 0.98 6.80 14.23
CA ARG A 52 -0.23 7.60 14.02
C ARG A 52 -1.17 6.84 13.08
N ARG A 53 -2.47 6.83 13.38
CA ARG A 53 -3.49 6.23 12.49
C ARG A 53 -3.42 6.95 11.15
N ILE A 54 -3.21 6.20 10.06
CA ILE A 54 -3.24 6.71 8.68
C ILE A 54 -4.54 7.52 8.50
N GLY A 55 -4.43 8.74 7.98
CA GLY A 55 -5.57 9.65 7.81
C GLY A 55 -5.92 10.53 9.02
N SER A 56 -5.24 10.38 10.16
CA SER A 56 -5.51 11.19 11.36
C SER A 56 -4.38 12.21 11.59
N MET A 57 -4.51 13.37 10.94
CA MET A 57 -3.66 14.54 11.19
C MET A 57 -4.50 15.61 11.89
N LYS A 58 -4.60 15.50 13.22
CA LYS A 58 -5.41 16.42 14.05
C LYS A 58 -4.90 17.86 13.86
N GLY A 59 -5.78 18.74 13.38
CA GLY A 59 -5.50 20.19 13.29
C GLY A 59 -4.89 20.67 11.98
N GLN A 60 -4.69 19.81 10.98
CA GLN A 60 -4.35 20.27 9.63
C GLN A 60 -5.59 20.47 8.77
N LYS A 61 -5.64 21.62 8.09
CA LYS A 61 -6.70 21.95 7.14
C LYS A 61 -6.23 21.55 5.74
N PHE A 62 -6.72 20.40 5.27
CA PHE A 62 -6.45 19.89 3.91
C PHE A 62 -7.40 20.44 2.86
N ILE A 63 -8.39 21.21 3.31
CA ILE A 63 -9.43 21.80 2.49
C ILE A 63 -9.01 23.24 2.22
N ALA A 64 -8.89 23.60 0.95
CA ALA A 64 -8.62 24.99 0.57
C ALA A 64 -9.72 25.91 1.14
N ASP A 65 -9.33 27.13 1.53
CA ASP A 65 -10.28 28.10 2.05
C ASP A 65 -11.39 28.37 1.03
N GLY A 66 -12.65 28.18 1.44
CA GLY A 66 -13.82 28.34 0.59
C GLY A 66 -14.26 27.08 -0.18
N HIS A 67 -13.56 25.95 -0.05
CA HIS A 67 -14.02 24.69 -0.63
C HIS A 67 -15.09 24.04 0.27
N ASN A 68 -16.31 23.89 -0.26
CA ASN A 68 -17.41 23.23 0.42
C ASN A 68 -17.39 21.74 0.10
N ILE A 69 -17.04 20.90 1.09
CA ILE A 69 -17.05 19.44 0.91
C ILE A 69 -18.45 18.91 0.61
N ASP A 70 -19.48 19.57 1.15
CA ASP A 70 -20.85 19.09 1.10
C ASP A 70 -21.57 19.49 -0.19
N GLU A 71 -20.90 20.17 -1.13
CA GLU A 71 -21.50 20.67 -2.38
C GLU A 71 -22.11 19.55 -3.24
N CYS A 72 -21.50 18.35 -3.23
CA CYS A 72 -21.97 17.20 -4.01
C CYS A 72 -22.89 16.25 -3.22
N ASN A 73 -23.25 16.57 -1.98
CA ASN A 73 -24.01 15.64 -1.13
C ASN A 73 -25.40 15.32 -1.70
N ASP A 74 -26.05 16.28 -2.36
CA ASP A 74 -27.38 16.08 -2.96
C ASP A 74 -27.34 15.11 -4.16
N GLU A 75 -26.27 15.18 -4.97
CA GLU A 75 -26.07 14.25 -6.10
C GLU A 75 -25.74 12.84 -5.60
N ILE A 76 -24.91 12.76 -4.56
CA ILE A 76 -24.58 11.50 -3.89
C ILE A 76 -25.85 10.89 -3.27
N ALA A 77 -26.68 11.68 -2.57
CA ALA A 77 -27.93 11.21 -1.97
C ALA A 77 -28.87 10.58 -3.01
N ARG A 78 -28.97 11.22 -4.20
CA ARG A 78 -29.72 10.68 -5.34
C ARG A 78 -29.16 9.35 -5.86
N TRP A 79 -27.84 9.20 -5.92
CA TRP A 79 -27.21 7.96 -6.41
C TRP A 79 -27.35 6.79 -5.42
N PHE A 80 -27.39 7.09 -4.12
CA PHE A 80 -27.50 6.07 -3.08
C PHE A 80 -28.93 5.88 -2.55
N GLY A 81 -29.92 6.57 -3.13
CA GLY A 81 -31.33 6.42 -2.77
C GLY A 81 -31.61 6.80 -1.32
N VAL A 82 -30.88 7.76 -0.77
CA VAL A 82 -31.05 8.23 0.62
C VAL A 82 -32.22 9.23 0.74
N ASP A 83 -32.77 9.67 -0.39
CA ASP A 83 -33.86 10.63 -0.49
C ASP A 83 -35.28 10.00 -0.46
N ASP A 84 -35.42 8.68 -0.29
CA ASP A 84 -36.72 7.95 -0.18
C ASP A 84 -37.02 7.41 1.24
#